data_AF-A0A376MVG4-F1
#
_entry.id   AF-A0A376MVG4-F1
#
_cell.length_a   1.000
_cell.length_b   1.000
_cell.length_c   1.000
_cell.angle_alpha   90.00
_cell.angle_beta   90.00
_cell.angle_gamma   90.00
#
_symmetry.space_group_name_H-M   'P 1'
#
loop_
_entity.id
_entity.type
_entity.pdbx_description
1 polymer ?
#
loop_
_entity_poly.entity_id
_entity_poly.type
_entity_poly.pdbx_seq_one_letter_code
_entity_poly.pdbx_strand_id
1 'polypeptide(L)' 'MAFAVGHISGGHFNPAVTIGLWAGGRFPAKEVVGYVIAQVVGGIVAGGAAVFNCQW' A
#
# COMPACT_ATOMS: atom_id res chain seq x y z
N MET A 1 8.84 -4.11 -3.96
CA MET A 1 7.51 -3.76 -4.49
C MET A 1 7.57 -2.84 -5.72
N ALA A 2 8.35 -1.75 -5.71
CA ALA A 2 8.38 -0.77 -6.80
C ALA A 2 8.78 -1.35 -8.19
N PHE A 3 9.74 -2.27 -8.26
CA PHE A 3 10.11 -2.92 -9.53
C PHE A 3 9.00 -3.82 -10.12
N ALA A 4 8.20 -4.45 -9.26
CA ALA A 4 7.20 -5.43 -9.68
C ALA A 4 5.87 -4.78 -10.11
N VAL A 5 5.45 -3.72 -9.43
CA VAL A 5 4.12 -3.11 -9.67
C VAL A 5 4.11 -1.58 -9.56
N GLY A 6 5.27 -0.93 -9.43
CA GLY A 6 5.36 0.53 -9.29
C GLY A 6 4.81 1.30 -10.50
N HIS A 7 4.85 0.69 -11.69
CA HIS A 7 4.35 1.27 -12.94
C HIS A 7 2.83 1.13 -13.11
N ILE A 8 2.18 0.25 -12.35
CA ILE A 8 0.72 0.10 -12.31
C ILE A 8 0.12 0.92 -11.16
N SER A 9 0.78 0.87 -10.00
CA SER A 9 0.26 1.40 -8.74
C SER A 9 0.78 2.81 -8.38
N GLY A 10 1.88 3.25 -9.00
CA GLY A 10 2.70 4.35 -8.48
C GLY A 10 3.58 3.94 -7.30
N GLY A 11 3.38 2.72 -6.76
CA GLY A 11 4.27 2.13 -5.76
C GLY A 11 4.19 2.77 -4.38
N HIS A 12 3.01 3.26 -3.98
CA HIS A 12 2.89 4.01 -2.72
C HIS A 12 3.16 3.16 -1.48
N PHE A 13 2.61 1.94 -1.42
CA PHE A 13 2.77 0.93 -0.35
C PHE A 13 2.68 1.42 1.10
N ASN A 14 2.20 2.65 1.31
CA ASN A 14 2.22 3.38 2.56
C ASN A 14 1.09 4.41 2.53
N PRO A 15 0.19 4.38 3.53
CA PRO A 15 -0.92 5.33 3.63
C PRO A 15 -0.48 6.79 3.65
N ALA A 16 0.62 7.09 4.35
CA ALA A 16 1.15 8.45 4.47
C ALA A 16 1.65 8.99 3.11
N VAL A 17 2.24 8.11 2.28
CA VAL A 17 2.70 8.47 0.93
C VAL A 17 1.51 8.70 0.00
N THR A 18 0.46 7.86 0.08
CA THR A 18 -0.77 8.06 -0.69
C THR A 18 -1.47 9.37 -0.33
N ILE A 19 -1.56 9.69 0.97
CA ILE A 19 -2.15 10.96 1.43
C ILE A 19 -1.28 12.16 1.01
N GLY A 20 0.05 12.06 1.09
CA GLY A 20 0.97 13.11 0.65
C GLY A 20 0.87 13.41 -0.85
N LEU A 21 0.74 12.38 -1.69
CA LEU A 21 0.54 12.54 -3.13
C LEU A 21 -0.83 13.10 -3.48
N TRP A 22 -1.87 12.73 -2.73
CA TRP A 22 -3.18 13.35 -2.85
C TRP A 22 -3.16 14.83 -2.47
N ALA A 23 -2.55 15.18 -1.33
CA ALA A 23 -2.39 16.58 -0.90
C ALA A 23 -1.58 17.42 -1.90
N GLY A 24 -0.60 16.81 -2.58
CA GLY A 24 0.14 17.42 -3.68
C GLY A 24 -0.59 17.47 -5.03
N GLY A 25 -1.84 17.00 -5.11
CA GLY A 25 -2.64 16.97 -6.35
C GLY A 25 -2.20 15.93 -7.38
N ARG A 26 -1.35 14.98 -6.99
CA ARG A 26 -0.74 13.97 -7.88
C ARG A 26 -1.44 12.62 -7.82
N PHE A 27 -2.49 12.48 -7.01
CA PHE A 27 -3.29 11.27 -6.88
C PHE A 27 -4.78 11.60 -6.66
N PRO A 28 -5.73 10.92 -7.33
CA PRO A 28 -7.15 11.26 -7.24
C PRO A 28 -7.76 10.92 -5.87
N ALA A 29 -8.50 11.88 -5.30
CA ALA A 29 -9.14 11.77 -3.98
C ALA A 29 -10.02 10.53 -3.82
N LYS A 30 -10.73 10.15 -4.89
CA LYS A 30 -11.68 9.03 -4.90
C LYS A 30 -11.00 7.67 -4.68
N GLU A 31 -9.71 7.56 -5.02
CA GLU A 31 -8.97 6.29 -4.95
C GLU A 31 -8.18 6.16 -3.65
N VAL A 32 -7.95 7.26 -2.92
CA VAL A 32 -7.15 7.29 -1.68
C VAL A 32 -7.65 6.28 -0.67
N VAL A 33 -8.96 6.27 -0.40
CA VAL A 33 -9.55 5.39 0.63
C VAL A 33 -9.39 3.92 0.25
N GLY A 34 -9.66 3.55 -1.01
CA GLY A 34 -9.45 2.19 -1.51
C GLY A 34 -7.98 1.77 -1.45
N TYR A 35 -7.06 2.69 -1.78
CA TYR A 35 -5.63 2.45 -1.71
C TYR A 35 -5.13 2.19 -0.29
N VAL A 36 -5.57 3.01 0.67
CA VAL A 36 -5.18 2.87 2.08
C VAL A 36 -5.71 1.56 2.65
N ILE A 37 -6.95 1.19 2.34
CA ILE A 37 -7.52 -0.09 2.77
C ILE A 37 -6.70 -1.26 2.20
N ALA A 38 -6.38 -1.23 0.90
CA ALA A 38 -5.58 -2.27 0.27
C ALA A 38 -4.17 -2.39 0.90
N GLN A 39 -3.55 -1.26 1.24
CA GLN A 39 -2.24 -1.23 1.91
C GLN A 39 -2.29 -1.83 3.32
N VAL A 40 -3.31 -1.47 4.13
CA VAL A 40 -3.47 -1.98 5.50
C VAL A 40 -3.79 -3.48 5.49
N VAL A 41 -4.73 -3.92 4.65
CA VAL A 41 -5.08 -5.34 4.53
C VAL A 41 -3.88 -6.16 4.03
N GLY A 42 -3.18 -5.68 3.01
CA GLY A 42 -1.96 -6.34 2.50
C GLY A 42 -0.86 -6.44 3.57
N GLY A 43 -0.67 -5.40 4.38
CA GLY A 43 0.28 -5.40 5.49
C GLY A 43 -0.07 -6.41 6.59
N ILE A 44 -1.36 -6.50 6.97
CA ILE A 44 -1.83 -7.47 7.96
C ILE A 44 -1.64 -8.91 7.46
N VAL A 45 -2.03 -9.20 6.21
CA VAL A 45 -1.89 -10.53 5.61
C VAL A 45 -0.41 -10.93 5.49
N ALA A 46 0.44 -10.01 5.02
CA ALA A 46 1.87 -10.26 4.93
C ALA A 46 2.52 -10.50 6.30
N GLY A 47 2.14 -9.70 7.32
CA GLY A 47 2.61 -9.89 8.69
C GLY A 47 2.15 -11.22 9.29
N GLY A 48 0.87 -11.58 9.10
CA GLY A 48 0.34 -12.87 9.56
C GLY A 48 1.02 -14.05 8.89
N ALA A 49 1.25 -13.98 7.57
CA ALA A 49 1.99 -15.01 6.84
C ALA A 49 3.46 -15.10 7.30
N ALA A 50 4.12 -13.96 7.52
CA ALA A 50 5.50 -13.94 7.99
C ALA A 50 5.65 -14.57 9.38
N VAL A 51 4.74 -14.27 10.31
CA VAL A 51 4.74 -14.89 11.65
C VAL A 51 4.41 -16.37 11.57
N PHE A 52 3.41 -16.79 10.78
CA PHE A 52 3.08 -18.20 10.59
C PHE A 52 4.23 -19.02 10.01
N ASN A 53 4.99 -18.46 9.05
CA ASN A 53 6.16 -19.13 8.46
C ASN A 53 7.42 -19.07 9.34
N CYS A 54 7.43 -18.26 10.39
CA CYS A 54 8.56 -18.11 11.32
C CYS A 54 8.38 -18.97 12.61
N GLN A 55 7.27 -19.71 12.72
CA GLN A 55 6.99 -20.64 13.84
C GLN A 55 7.48 -22.09 13.59
N TRP A 56 8.39 -22.28 12.63
CA TRP A 56 9.07 -23.55 12.33
C TRP A 56 10.59 -23.37 12.38
#